data_AF-A0A7Y8ANP9-F1
#
_entry.id   AF-A0A7Y8ANP9-F1
#
_cell.length_a   1.000
_cell.length_b   1.000
_cell.length_c   1.000
_cell.angle_alpha   90.00
_cell.angle_beta   90.00
_cell.angle_gamma   90.00
#
_symmetry.space_group_name_H-M   'P 1'
#
loop_
_entity.id
_entity.type
_entity.pdbx_description
1 polymer ?
#
loop_
_entity_poly.entity_id
_entity_poly.type
_entity_poly.pdbx_seq_one_letter_code
_entity_poly.pdbx_strand_id
1 'polypeptide(L)'
;MSKSAELKKQLNEAREYVVKLSTPQHFADRKPGYIHTLNVDTQIGFQASPSAQNYWKHKEFDAALAKVVRDQFSILAEAALAEMQSAYTEARISDKEGLLAALAEIEALEGDAA
;
A
#
# COMPACT_ATOMS: atom_id res chain seq x y z
N MET A 1 -2.45 2.58 19.49
CA MET A 1 -2.84 3.21 18.21
C MET A 1 -3.83 2.26 17.54
N SER A 2 -4.99 2.73 17.07
CA SER A 2 -5.92 1.85 16.34
C SER A 2 -5.37 1.48 14.97
N LYS A 3 -5.85 0.38 14.38
CA LYS A 3 -5.41 -0.09 13.06
C LYS A 3 -5.61 0.98 11.98
N SER A 4 -6.73 1.72 12.03
CA SER A 4 -6.97 2.80 11.08
C SER A 4 -6.01 3.99 11.24
N ALA A 5 -5.55 4.30 12.46
CA ALA A 5 -4.59 5.37 12.69
C ALA A 5 -3.23 5.07 12.06
N GLU A 6 -2.77 3.82 12.14
CA GLU A 6 -1.53 3.37 11.50
C GLU A 6 -1.64 3.41 9.97
N LEU A 7 -2.74 2.89 9.40
CA LEU A 7 -2.98 2.95 7.95
C LEU A 7 -3.07 4.38 7.42
N LYS A 8 -3.65 5.31 8.20
CA LYS A 8 -3.68 6.73 7.86
C LYS A 8 -2.28 7.33 7.79
N LYS A 9 -1.42 6.99 8.76
CA LYS A 9 -0.03 7.45 8.79
C LYS A 9 0.72 6.95 7.56
N GLN A 10 0.63 5.65 7.26
CA GLN A 10 1.25 5.05 6.09
C GLN A 10 0.77 5.68 4.77
N LEU A 11 -0.53 5.94 4.64
CA LEU A 11 -1.09 6.63 3.48
C LEU A 11 -0.53 8.05 3.31
N ASN A 12 -0.40 8.81 4.40
CA ASN A 12 0.16 10.15 4.35
C ASN A 12 1.65 10.14 3.97
N GLU A 13 2.43 9.23 4.55
CA GLU A 13 3.84 9.05 4.19
C GLU A 13 4.00 8.66 2.71
N ALA A 14 3.13 7.79 2.19
CA ALA A 14 3.12 7.42 0.78
C ALA A 14 2.77 8.61 -0.14
N ARG A 15 1.79 9.44 0.24
CA ARG A 15 1.45 10.68 -0.49
C ARG A 15 2.64 11.63 -0.55
N GLU A 16 3.28 11.89 0.59
CA GLU A 16 4.46 12.74 0.65
C GLU A 16 5.61 12.21 -0.22
N TYR A 17 5.82 10.88 -0.23
CA TYR A 17 6.81 10.25 -1.08
C TYR A 17 6.54 10.49 -2.57
N VAL A 18 5.29 10.34 -3.02
CA VAL A 18 4.91 10.60 -4.42
C VAL A 18 5.05 12.07 -4.79
N VAL A 19 4.71 13.01 -3.90
CA VAL A 19 4.90 14.45 -4.12
C VAL A 19 6.39 14.82 -4.27
N LYS A 20 7.29 14.16 -3.54
CA LYS A 20 8.74 14.40 -3.69
C LYS A 20 9.25 14.11 -5.11
N LEU A 21 8.57 13.22 -5.86
CA LEU A 21 8.95 12.91 -7.23
C LEU A 21 8.56 14.00 -8.23
N SER A 22 7.50 14.76 -7.96
CA SER A 22 7.08 15.89 -8.78
C SER A 22 7.70 17.23 -8.35
N THR A 23 8.38 17.27 -7.21
CA THR A 23 8.97 18.50 -6.68
C THR A 23 10.27 18.86 -7.41
N PRO A 24 10.38 20.09 -7.98
CA PRO A 24 11.62 20.59 -8.59
C PRO A 24 12.77 20.60 -7.58
N GLN A 25 13.97 20.18 -8.01
CA GLN A 25 15.17 20.28 -7.17
C GLN A 25 15.98 21.53 -7.53
N HIS A 26 16.50 22.22 -6.51
CA HIS A 26 17.28 23.45 -6.66
C HIS A 26 18.61 23.27 -7.42
N PHE A 27 19.06 22.03 -7.60
CA PHE A 27 20.26 21.71 -8.35
C PHE A 27 19.90 20.90 -9.61
N ALA A 28 20.19 21.50 -10.76
CA ALA A 28 20.38 20.91 -12.09
C ALA A 28 19.21 20.95 -13.08
N ASP A 29 19.60 21.14 -14.34
CA ASP A 29 18.88 20.97 -15.60
C ASP A 29 18.30 19.54 -15.83
N ARG A 30 17.94 18.84 -14.76
CA ARG A 30 17.38 17.48 -14.78
C ARG A 30 15.93 17.51 -14.35
N LYS A 31 15.13 16.62 -14.94
CA LYS A 31 13.71 16.45 -14.61
C LYS A 31 13.55 16.23 -13.09
N PRO A 32 12.53 16.82 -12.43
CA PRO A 32 12.21 16.54 -11.04
C PRO A 32 12.08 15.04 -10.79
N GLY A 33 12.53 14.62 -9.60
CA GLY A 33 12.52 13.26 -9.02
C GLY A 33 12.39 12.07 -9.98
N TYR A 34 13.44 11.25 -10.07
CA TYR A 34 13.41 9.99 -10.84
C TYR A 34 13.64 8.79 -9.93
N ILE A 35 13.09 7.64 -10.32
CA ILE A 35 13.35 6.37 -9.65
C ILE A 35 14.80 5.99 -9.92
N HIS A 36 15.65 6.10 -8.90
CA HIS A 36 17.05 5.74 -9.01
C HIS A 36 17.26 4.22 -9.08
N THR A 37 16.46 3.46 -8.34
CA THR A 37 16.57 2.00 -8.24
C THR A 37 15.18 1.37 -8.19
N LEU A 38 14.97 0.34 -9.00
CA LEU A 38 13.78 -0.49 -8.98
C LEU A 38 14.22 -1.95 -9.19
N ASN A 39 13.84 -2.80 -8.24
CA ASN A 39 14.04 -4.24 -8.33
C ASN A 39 12.67 -4.91 -8.42
N VAL A 40 12.50 -5.73 -9.45
CA VAL A 40 11.32 -6.58 -9.65
C VAL A 40 11.82 -8.02 -9.60
N ASP A 41 11.19 -8.87 -8.80
CA ASP A 41 11.42 -10.32 -8.76
C ASP A 41 10.06 -10.99 -8.95
N THR A 42 9.86 -11.64 -10.10
CA THR A 42 8.63 -12.39 -10.37
C THR A 42 8.85 -13.88 -10.18
N GLN A 43 7.85 -14.53 -9.59
CA GLN A 43 7.85 -15.96 -9.35
C GLN A 43 6.52 -16.51 -9.83
N ILE A 44 6.56 -17.33 -10.87
CA ILE A 44 5.35 -17.98 -11.41
C ILE A 44 5.24 -19.38 -10.81
N GLY A 45 4.16 -19.59 -10.06
CA GLY A 45 3.79 -20.91 -9.58
C GLY A 45 3.21 -21.75 -10.72
N PHE A 46 4.05 -22.53 -11.39
CA PHE A 46 3.61 -23.54 -12.35
C PHE A 46 3.91 -24.93 -11.78
N GLN A 47 2.95 -25.46 -11.03
CA GLN A 47 3.04 -26.78 -10.41
C GLN A 47 2.44 -27.83 -11.34
N ALA A 48 3.26 -28.78 -11.81
CA ALA A 48 2.75 -29.95 -12.52
C ALA A 48 2.08 -30.96 -11.56
N SER A 49 2.32 -30.86 -10.26
CA SER A 49 1.70 -31.67 -9.21
C SER A 49 1.63 -30.91 -7.87
N PRO A 50 0.71 -31.29 -6.95
CA PRO A 50 0.44 -30.54 -5.72
C PRO A 50 1.62 -30.35 -4.74
N SER A 51 2.68 -31.16 -4.87
CA SER A 51 3.84 -31.13 -3.97
C SER A 51 5.07 -30.42 -4.57
N ALA A 52 4.96 -29.90 -5.79
CA ALA A 52 6.08 -29.28 -6.48
C ALA A 52 6.36 -27.87 -5.92
N GLN A 53 7.59 -27.57 -5.51
CA GLN A 53 7.96 -26.25 -4.97
C GLN A 53 8.75 -25.38 -5.97
N ASN A 54 8.74 -25.74 -7.25
CA ASN A 54 9.51 -25.05 -8.27
C ASN A 54 8.76 -23.82 -8.80
N TYR A 55 9.19 -22.65 -8.33
CA TYR A 55 8.80 -21.38 -8.94
C TYR A 55 9.66 -21.10 -10.17
N TRP A 56 9.00 -20.71 -11.25
CA TRP A 56 9.67 -20.25 -12.46
C TRP A 56 10.06 -18.79 -12.29
N LYS A 57 11.32 -18.49 -12.58
CA LYS A 57 11.91 -17.15 -12.50
C LYS A 57 12.60 -16.83 -13.81
N HIS A 58 12.53 -15.60 -14.26
CA HIS A 58 13.13 -15.20 -15.53
C HIS A 58 13.68 -13.78 -15.44
N LYS A 59 15.01 -13.67 -15.28
CA LYS A 59 15.68 -12.39 -15.01
C LYS A 59 15.50 -11.35 -16.11
N GLU A 60 15.51 -11.78 -17.36
CA GLU A 60 15.31 -10.90 -18.52
C GLU A 60 13.89 -10.34 -18.57
N PHE A 61 12.89 -11.17 -18.23
CA PHE A 61 11.51 -10.72 -18.07
C PHE A 61 11.41 -9.71 -16.92
N ASP A 62 12.01 -10.01 -15.76
CA ASP A 62 12.04 -9.09 -14.61
C ASP A 62 12.69 -7.75 -14.98
N ALA A 63 13.79 -7.76 -15.74
CA ALA A 63 14.45 -6.55 -16.22
C ALA A 63 13.57 -5.75 -17.19
N ALA A 64 12.88 -6.43 -18.11
CA ALA A 64 11.92 -5.80 -19.02
C ALA A 64 10.73 -5.20 -18.27
N LEU A 65 10.19 -5.93 -17.28
CA LEU A 65 9.09 -5.48 -16.44
C LEU A 65 9.52 -4.28 -15.58
N ALA A 66 10.72 -4.29 -15.01
CA ALA A 66 11.28 -3.15 -14.28
C ALA A 66 11.44 -1.90 -15.17
N LYS A 67 11.60 -2.05 -16.48
CA LYS A 67 11.58 -0.90 -17.40
C LYS A 67 10.15 -0.36 -17.55
N VAL A 68 9.18 -1.24 -17.80
CA VAL A 68 7.77 -0.85 -17.93
C VAL A 68 7.26 -0.16 -16.67
N VAL A 69 7.56 -0.71 -15.48
CA VAL A 69 7.16 -0.12 -14.19
C VAL A 69 7.78 1.26 -13.98
N ARG A 70 9.03 1.48 -14.39
CA ARG A 70 9.65 2.81 -14.36
C ARG A 70 8.94 3.80 -15.28
N ASP A 71 8.64 3.39 -16.50
CA ASP A 71 7.98 4.24 -17.50
C ASP A 71 6.53 4.58 -17.10
N GLN A 72 5.84 3.66 -16.42
CA GLN A 72 4.44 3.77 -16.00
C GLN A 72 4.28 4.17 -14.52
N PHE A 73 5.36 4.59 -13.86
CA PHE A 73 5.35 4.75 -12.41
C PHE A 73 4.27 5.70 -11.90
N SER A 74 4.01 6.82 -12.58
CA SER A 74 3.00 7.79 -12.14
C SER A 74 1.62 7.15 -12.02
N ILE A 75 1.22 6.37 -13.03
CA ILE A 75 -0.07 5.68 -13.07
C ILE A 75 -0.12 4.59 -12.00
N LEU A 76 0.97 3.82 -11.85
CA LEU A 76 1.07 2.77 -10.83
C LEU A 76 1.04 3.34 -9.40
N ALA A 77 1.66 4.50 -9.18
CA ALA A 77 1.68 5.18 -7.89
C ALA A 77 0.29 5.72 -7.53
N GLU A 78 -0.45 6.28 -8.48
CA GLU A 78 -1.85 6.70 -8.27
C GLU A 78 -2.74 5.51 -7.89
N ALA A 79 -2.62 4.39 -8.61
CA ALA A 79 -3.35 3.17 -8.30
C ALA A 79 -2.99 2.63 -6.90
N ALA A 80 -1.71 2.62 -6.53
CA ALA A 80 -1.26 2.19 -5.20
C ALA A 80 -1.81 3.09 -4.08
N LEU A 81 -1.84 4.41 -4.29
CA LEU A 81 -2.42 5.35 -3.33
C LEU A 81 -3.93 5.16 -3.16
N ALA A 82 -4.65 4.83 -4.23
CA ALA A 82 -6.08 4.53 -4.18
C ALA A 82 -6.34 3.26 -3.35
N GLU A 83 -5.54 2.21 -3.54
CA GLU A 83 -5.63 0.98 -2.76
C GLU A 83 -5.38 1.22 -1.26
N MET A 84 -4.33 1.97 -0.92
CA MET A 84 -4.04 2.36 0.47
C MET A 84 -5.17 3.17 1.10
N GLN A 85 -5.82 4.04 0.32
CA GLN A 85 -6.97 4.81 0.77
C GLN A 85 -8.21 3.92 1.01
N SER A 86 -8.44 2.89 0.20
CA SER A 86 -9.51 1.90 0.43
C SER A 86 -9.26 1.16 1.74
N ALA A 87 -8.07 0.61 1.93
CA ALA A 87 -7.70 -0.13 3.13
C ALA A 87 -7.84 0.72 4.41
N TYR A 88 -7.44 1.99 4.36
CA TYR A 88 -7.66 2.92 5.48
C TYR A 88 -9.15 3.14 5.77
N THR A 89 -9.96 3.33 4.73
CA THR A 89 -11.40 3.58 4.86
C THR A 89 -12.11 2.38 5.47
N GLU A 90 -11.82 1.18 4.99
CA GLU A 90 -12.35 -0.08 5.53
C GLU A 90 -11.98 -0.27 7.00
N ALA A 91 -10.70 -0.06 7.35
CA ALA A 91 -10.25 -0.16 8.73
C ALA A 91 -10.94 0.87 9.64
N ARG A 92 -11.23 2.07 9.13
CA ARG A 92 -11.92 3.11 9.89
C ARG A 92 -13.39 2.79 10.12
N ILE A 93 -14.06 2.15 9.15
CA ILE A 93 -15.43 1.66 9.29
C ILE A 93 -15.46 0.56 10.37
N SER A 94 -14.53 -0.38 10.31
CA SER A 94 -14.41 -1.44 11.32
C SER A 94 -14.14 -0.89 12.72
N ASP A 95 -13.24 0.10 12.86
CA ASP A 95 -12.99 0.77 14.14
C ASP A 95 -14.27 1.44 14.69
N LYS A 96 -15.08 2.07 13.83
CA LYS A 96 -16.37 2.67 14.23
C LYS A 96 -17.34 1.62 14.76
N GLU A 97 -17.47 0.49 14.08
CA GLU A 97 -18.36 -0.60 14.51
C GLU A 97 -17.93 -1.17 15.87
N GLY A 98 -16.63 -1.36 16.08
CA GLY A 98 -16.09 -1.80 17.37
C GLY A 98 -16.35 -0.80 18.50
N LEU A 99 -16.21 0.50 18.23
CA LEU A 99 -16.51 1.55 19.21
C LEU A 99 -18.00 1.61 19.57
N LEU A 100 -18.90 1.42 18.60
CA LEU A 100 -20.33 1.36 18.86
C LEU A 100 -20.73 0.14 19.70
N ALA A 101 -20.11 -1.02 19.45
CA ALA A 101 -20.32 -2.21 20.27
C ALA A 101 -19.85 -2.00 21.71
N ALA A 102 -18.66 -1.43 21.89
CA ALA A 102 -18.13 -1.11 23.22
C ALA A 102 -19.00 -0.08 23.96
N LEU A 103 -19.56 0.91 23.24
CA LEU A 103 -20.50 1.87 23.83
C LEU A 103 -21.78 1.17 24.31
N ALA A 104 -22.35 0.29 23.50
CA ALA A 104 -23.54 -0.46 23.88
C ALA A 104 -23.32 -1.37 25.10
N GLU A 105 -22.14 -1.98 25.22
CA GLU A 105 -21.75 -2.75 26.42
C GLU A 105 -21.69 -1.87 27.67
N ILE A 106 -21.11 -0.66 27.56
CA ILE A 106 -21.06 0.30 28.68
C ILE A 106 -22.46 0.73 29.08
N GLU A 107 -23.32 1.09 28.12
CA GLU A 107 -24.70 1.49 28.39
C GLU A 107 -25.51 0.37 29.07
N ALA A 108 -25.29 -0.89 28.69
CA ALA A 108 -25.92 -2.03 29.35
C ALA A 108 -25.46 -2.20 30.81
N LEU A 109 -24.15 -2.06 31.06
CA LEU A 109 -23.59 -2.13 32.41
C LEU A 109 -24.07 -0.98 33.31
N GLU A 110 -24.24 0.23 32.75
CA GLU A 110 -24.79 1.37 33.48
C GLU A 110 -26.29 1.20 33.79
N GLY A 111 -27.05 0.57 32.88
CA GLY A 111 -28.46 0.25 33.10
C GLY A 111 -28.70 -0.83 34.16
N ASP A 112 -27.83 -1.84 34.25
CA ASP A 112 -27.92 -2.90 35.27
C ASP A 112 -27.42 -2.47 36.65
N ALA A 113 -26.67 -1.37 36.72
CA ALA A 113 -26.15 -0.79 37.97
C ALA A 113 -27.10 0.27 38.60
N ALA A 114 -28.20 0.61 37.91
CA ALA A 114 -29.23 1.57 38.34
C ALA A 114 -30.48 0.87 38.89
#